data_AF-A0A1B1SP72-F1
#
_entry.id   AF-A0A1B1SP72-F1
#
_cell.length_a   1.000
_cell.length_b   1.000
_cell.length_c   1.000
_cell.angle_alpha   90.00
_cell.angle_beta   90.00
_cell.angle_gamma   90.00
#
_symmetry.space_group_name_H-M   'P 1'
#
loop_
_entity.id
_entity.type
_entity.pdbx_description
1 polymer ?
#
loop_
_entity_poly.entity_id
_entity_poly.type
_entity_poly.pdbx_seq_one_letter_code
_entity_poly.pdbx_strand_id
1 'polypeptide(L)'
;GIRDHFFERGGHSLKATALVSRIAKEFGVQVPLQDIFARPTVEELASVIQDLEESPYEAIQPAQKQDTYPVSSAQKRMYVLQQLEDGGVGYNMPAVLELTGPLDRSRLEETFRQLVERHESLRTSFETGPDGEPVQRIHDSV
;
A
#
# COMPACT_ATOMS: atom_id res chain seq x y z
N GLY A 1 -27.19 4.74 -14.00
CA GLY A 1 -27.76 3.44 -14.40
C GLY A 1 -26.70 2.56 -15.02
N ILE A 2 -27.08 1.46 -15.67
CA ILE A 2 -26.11 0.45 -16.17
C ILE A 2 -25.20 0.97 -17.29
N ARG A 3 -25.61 2.05 -17.99
CA ARG A 3 -24.85 2.72 -19.06
C ARG A 3 -24.11 3.97 -18.62
N ASP A 4 -24.06 4.24 -17.31
CA ASP A 4 -23.33 5.40 -16.83
C ASP A 4 -21.83 5.14 -16.95
N HIS A 5 -21.13 6.08 -17.56
CA HIS A 5 -19.69 6.00 -17.75
C HIS A 5 -18.96 6.29 -16.43
N PHE A 6 -18.15 5.34 -15.96
CA PHE A 6 -17.45 5.40 -14.68
C PHE A 6 -16.66 6.70 -14.49
N PHE A 7 -15.91 7.12 -15.50
CA PHE A 7 -15.08 8.33 -15.43
C PHE A 7 -15.88 9.62 -15.50
N GLU A 8 -17.04 9.63 -16.17
CA GLU A 8 -17.92 10.81 -16.23
C GLU A 8 -18.66 11.02 -14.90
N ARG A 9 -18.80 9.96 -14.11
CA ARG A 9 -19.32 10.01 -12.73
C ARG A 9 -18.25 10.30 -11.68
N GLY A 10 -17.09 10.82 -12.09
CA GLY A 10 -15.99 11.18 -11.20
C GLY A 10 -15.14 9.98 -10.75
N GLY A 11 -15.16 8.90 -11.52
CA GLY A 11 -14.20 7.80 -11.43
C GLY A 11 -12.80 8.24 -11.87
N HIS A 12 -11.78 7.73 -11.19
CA HIS A 12 -10.36 7.95 -11.50
C HIS A 12 -9.56 6.72 -11.07
N SER A 13 -8.25 6.68 -11.32
CA SER A 13 -7.41 5.48 -11.14
C SER A 13 -7.54 4.86 -9.75
N LEU A 14 -7.49 5.65 -8.68
CA LEU A 14 -7.68 5.13 -7.31
C LEU A 14 -9.06 4.47 -7.10
N LYS A 15 -10.13 5.05 -7.62
CA LYS A 15 -11.48 4.44 -7.55
C LYS A 15 -11.57 3.20 -8.44
N ALA A 16 -10.89 3.19 -9.59
CA ALA A 16 -10.85 2.03 -10.48
C ALA A 16 -10.12 0.85 -9.83
N THR A 17 -8.97 1.08 -9.20
CA THR A 17 -8.26 0.06 -8.40
C THR A 17 -9.14 -0.45 -7.26
N ALA A 18 -9.84 0.45 -6.54
CA ALA A 18 -10.77 0.05 -5.49
C ALA A 18 -11.96 -0.77 -6.03
N LEU A 19 -12.47 -0.43 -7.22
CA LEU A 19 -13.54 -1.16 -7.90
C LEU A 19 -13.09 -2.57 -8.26
N VAL A 20 -11.93 -2.73 -8.89
CA VAL A 20 -11.35 -4.05 -9.22
C VAL A 20 -11.19 -4.91 -7.97
N SER A 21 -10.65 -4.34 -6.88
CA SER A 21 -10.48 -5.05 -5.62
C SER A 21 -11.82 -5.51 -5.02
N ARG A 22 -12.87 -4.69 -5.11
CA ARG A 22 -14.22 -5.06 -4.67
C ARG A 22 -14.83 -6.14 -5.55
N ILE A 23 -14.66 -6.06 -6.87
CA ILE A 23 -15.14 -7.09 -7.79
C ILE A 23 -14.49 -8.44 -7.46
N ALA A 24 -13.17 -8.46 -7.28
CA ALA A 24 -12.46 -9.67 -6.87
C ALA A 24 -12.99 -10.26 -5.56
N LYS A 25 -13.23 -9.42 -4.56
CA LYS A 25 -13.74 -9.85 -3.26
C LYS A 25 -15.17 -10.41 -3.33
N GLU A 26 -16.07 -9.76 -4.04
CA GLU A 26 -17.51 -10.10 -4.04
C GLU A 26 -17.87 -11.18 -5.08
N PHE A 27 -17.16 -11.23 -6.21
CA PHE A 27 -17.46 -12.14 -7.33
C PHE A 27 -16.41 -13.22 -7.55
N GLY A 28 -15.27 -13.17 -6.86
CA GLY A 28 -14.22 -14.19 -7.01
C GLY A 28 -13.56 -14.20 -8.39
N VAL A 29 -13.48 -13.04 -9.06
CA VAL A 29 -12.82 -12.89 -10.37
C VAL A 29 -11.88 -11.70 -10.40
N GLN A 30 -10.77 -11.81 -11.10
CA GLN A 30 -9.80 -10.72 -11.23
C GLN A 30 -10.02 -9.96 -12.53
N VAL A 31 -10.69 -8.80 -12.46
CA VAL A 31 -10.86 -7.91 -13.61
C VAL A 31 -9.57 -7.12 -13.84
N PRO A 32 -8.91 -7.22 -15.00
CA PRO A 32 -7.78 -6.37 -15.34
C PRO A 32 -8.14 -4.89 -15.25
N LEU A 33 -7.27 -4.07 -14.64
CA LEU A 33 -7.54 -2.63 -14.50
C LEU A 33 -7.78 -1.95 -15.86
N GLN A 34 -7.10 -2.39 -16.91
CA GLN A 34 -7.28 -1.92 -18.29
C GLN A 34 -8.72 -2.10 -18.78
N ASP A 35 -9.44 -3.12 -18.31
CA ASP A 35 -10.81 -3.38 -18.72
C ASP A 35 -11.78 -2.36 -18.14
N ILE A 36 -11.50 -1.78 -16.97
CA ILE A 36 -12.27 -0.64 -16.46
C ILE A 36 -12.18 0.57 -17.39
N PHE A 37 -11.02 0.76 -18.05
CA PHE A 37 -10.83 1.86 -19.01
C PHE A 37 -11.46 1.54 -20.37
N ALA A 38 -11.31 0.31 -20.86
CA ALA A 38 -11.85 -0.11 -22.15
C ALA A 38 -13.37 -0.29 -22.14
N ARG A 39 -13.93 -0.66 -20.99
CA ARG A 39 -15.34 -1.02 -20.78
C ARG A 39 -15.87 -0.25 -19.56
N PRO A 40 -16.08 1.06 -19.68
CA PRO A 40 -16.29 1.97 -18.54
C PRO A 40 -17.71 1.95 -17.98
N THR A 41 -18.63 1.13 -18.52
CA THR A 41 -20.01 1.02 -18.03
C THR A 41 -20.26 -0.30 -17.31
N VAL A 42 -21.31 -0.35 -16.49
CA VAL A 42 -21.71 -1.58 -15.76
C VAL A 42 -22.15 -2.68 -16.74
N GLU A 43 -22.89 -2.31 -17.78
CA GLU A 43 -23.35 -3.23 -18.83
C GLU A 43 -22.17 -3.97 -19.49
N GLU A 44 -21.12 -3.24 -19.86
CA GLU A 44 -19.93 -3.83 -20.49
C GLU A 44 -19.10 -4.66 -19.50
N LEU A 45 -18.87 -4.16 -18.28
CA LEU A 45 -18.13 -4.89 -17.24
C LEU A 45 -18.82 -6.18 -16.82
N ALA A 46 -20.15 -6.21 -16.80
CA ALA A 46 -20.90 -7.43 -16.51
C ALA A 46 -20.58 -8.54 -17.52
N SER A 47 -20.46 -8.21 -18.81
CA SER A 47 -20.03 -9.17 -19.83
C SER A 47 -18.60 -9.66 -19.59
N VAL A 48 -17.67 -8.77 -19.21
CA VAL A 48 -16.29 -9.18 -18.88
C VAL A 48 -16.26 -10.18 -17.73
N ILE A 49 -16.98 -9.86 -16.66
CA ILE A 49 -17.01 -10.67 -15.45
C ILE A 49 -17.56 -12.07 -15.72
N GLN A 50 -18.55 -12.20 -16.61
CA GLN A 50 -19.13 -13.49 -16.99
C GLN A 50 -18.18 -14.39 -17.77
N ASP A 51 -17.23 -13.80 -18.50
CA ASP A 51 -16.27 -14.54 -19.34
C ASP A 51 -14.96 -14.87 -18.60
N LEU A 52 -14.76 -14.33 -17.39
CA LEU A 52 -13.55 -14.57 -16.61
C LEU A 52 -13.61 -15.90 -15.85
N GLU A 53 -12.47 -16.58 -15.78
CA GLU A 53 -12.29 -17.74 -14.92
C GLU A 53 -12.32 -17.32 -13.44
N GLU A 54 -12.79 -18.23 -12.59
CA GLU A 54 -12.76 -18.04 -11.15
C GLU A 54 -11.31 -17.85 -10.68
N SER A 55 -11.09 -16.76 -9.96
CA SER A 55 -9.84 -16.43 -9.30
C SER A 55 -10.18 -16.06 -7.86
N PRO A 56 -10.24 -17.05 -6.96
CA PRO A 56 -10.70 -16.83 -5.59
C PRO A 56 -9.84 -15.76 -4.93
N TYR A 57 -10.51 -14.78 -4.33
CA TYR A 57 -9.85 -13.73 -3.59
C TYR A 57 -9.20 -14.30 -2.32
N GLU A 58 -7.88 -14.22 -2.25
CA GLU A 58 -7.12 -14.55 -1.04
C GLU A 58 -6.81 -13.27 -0.24
N ALA A 59 -7.40 -13.17 0.94
CA ALA A 59 -7.12 -12.08 1.86
C ALA A 59 -5.73 -12.26 2.49
N ILE A 60 -4.98 -11.15 2.59
CA ILE A 60 -3.75 -11.11 3.38
C ILE A 60 -4.13 -11.26 4.85
N GLN A 61 -3.76 -12.40 5.44
CA GLN A 61 -4.03 -12.69 6.84
C GLN A 61 -2.95 -12.07 7.73
N PRO A 62 -3.27 -11.76 9.01
CA PRO A 62 -2.25 -11.42 9.99
C PRO A 62 -1.19 -12.53 10.05
N ALA A 63 0.07 -12.16 9.89
CA ALA A 63 1.17 -13.09 10.04
C ALA A 63 1.32 -13.52 11.51
N GLN A 64 1.87 -14.71 11.74
CA GLN A 64 2.27 -15.12 13.09
C GLN A 64 3.39 -14.20 13.62
N LYS A 65 3.47 -14.02 14.94
CA LYS A 65 4.55 -13.24 15.55
C LYS A 65 5.89 -13.94 15.30
N GLN A 66 6.86 -13.21 14.77
CA GLN A 66 8.21 -13.67 14.46
C GLN A 66 9.22 -12.62 14.90
N ASP A 67 10.47 -13.03 15.10
CA ASP A 67 11.55 -12.09 15.46
C ASP A 67 11.90 -11.16 14.29
N THR A 68 11.75 -11.65 13.06
CA THR A 68 11.98 -10.93 11.82
C THR A 68 10.98 -11.35 10.75
N TYR A 69 10.81 -10.50 9.73
CA TYR A 69 9.89 -10.71 8.61
C TYR A 69 10.62 -10.51 7.28
N PRO A 70 10.23 -11.20 6.19
CA PRO A 70 10.81 -10.94 4.88
C PRO A 70 10.53 -9.51 4.44
N VAL A 71 11.49 -8.88 3.75
CA VAL A 71 11.24 -7.61 3.05
C VAL A 71 10.38 -7.83 1.81
N SER A 72 9.59 -6.82 1.43
CA SER A 72 9.01 -6.75 0.08
C SER A 72 10.10 -6.58 -0.99
N SER A 73 9.78 -6.90 -2.24
CA SER A 73 10.71 -6.68 -3.37
C SER A 73 11.14 -5.21 -3.50
N ALA A 74 10.23 -4.27 -3.21
CA ALA A 74 10.53 -2.85 -3.20
C ALA A 74 11.53 -2.48 -2.09
N GLN A 75 11.29 -2.96 -0.86
CA GLN A 75 12.20 -2.76 0.27
C GLN A 75 13.57 -3.40 0.03
N LYS A 76 13.64 -4.61 -0.54
CA LYS A 76 14.91 -5.26 -0.92
C LYS A 76 15.72 -4.38 -1.88
N ARG A 77 15.06 -3.86 -2.93
CA ARG A 77 15.69 -2.93 -3.88
C ARG A 77 16.21 -1.68 -3.19
N MET A 78 15.41 -1.05 -2.33
CA MET A 78 15.82 0.14 -1.57
C MET A 78 17.02 -0.14 -0.67
N TYR A 79 16.98 -1.24 0.09
CA TYR A 79 18.06 -1.65 0.98
C TYR A 79 19.37 -1.82 0.22
N VAL A 80 19.36 -2.56 -0.91
CA VAL A 80 20.55 -2.77 -1.74
C VAL A 80 21.09 -1.45 -2.27
N LEU A 81 20.23 -0.56 -2.78
CA LEU A 81 20.68 0.75 -3.30
C LEU A 81 21.30 1.61 -2.20
N GLN A 82 20.71 1.64 -1.00
CA GLN A 82 21.25 2.38 0.14
C GLN A 82 22.60 1.83 0.61
N GLN A 83 22.83 0.51 0.53
CA GLN A 83 24.12 -0.10 0.90
C GLN A 83 25.22 0.18 -0.14
N LEU A 84 24.86 0.41 -1.40
CA LEU A 84 25.81 0.76 -2.47
C LEU A 84 26.17 2.26 -2.46
N GLU A 85 25.23 3.11 -2.06
CA GLU A 85 25.39 4.56 -1.96
C GLU A 85 25.66 4.96 -0.50
N ASP A 86 26.92 4.87 -0.07
CA ASP A 86 27.31 5.29 1.29
C ASP A 86 26.94 6.77 1.54
N GLY A 87 26.07 7.00 2.53
CA GLY A 87 25.55 8.33 2.88
C GLY A 87 24.56 8.97 1.89
N GLY A 88 24.01 8.22 0.93
CA GLY A 88 23.04 8.73 -0.04
C GLY A 88 21.72 9.20 0.60
N VAL A 89 21.23 10.37 0.18
CA VAL A 89 19.93 10.95 0.60
C VAL A 89 18.84 10.80 -0.46
N GLY A 90 19.09 10.02 -1.52
CA GLY A 90 18.21 9.90 -2.70
C GLY A 90 16.81 9.36 -2.40
N TYR A 91 16.65 8.67 -1.26
CA TYR A 91 15.38 8.12 -0.79
C TYR A 91 14.80 8.84 0.44
N ASN A 92 15.38 9.98 0.84
CA ASN A 92 14.78 10.81 1.89
C ASN A 92 13.48 11.44 1.39
N MET A 93 12.46 11.49 2.24
CA MET A 93 11.16 12.12 1.95
C MET A 93 10.92 13.33 2.88
N PRO A 94 11.70 14.43 2.76
CA PRO A 94 11.50 15.60 3.59
C PRO A 94 10.20 16.32 3.22
N ALA A 95 9.46 16.78 4.24
CA ALA A 95 8.30 17.63 4.09
C ALA A 95 8.39 18.82 5.06
N VAL A 96 7.98 20.00 4.61
CA VAL A 96 7.93 21.22 5.42
C VAL A 96 6.49 21.73 5.39
N LEU A 97 5.94 22.01 6.57
CA LEU A 97 4.60 22.54 6.74
C LEU A 97 4.65 23.86 7.51
N GLU A 98 4.07 24.89 6.94
CA GLU A 98 3.86 26.17 7.63
C GLU A 98 2.54 26.12 8.41
N LEU A 99 2.61 26.41 9.71
CA LEU A 99 1.46 26.42 10.61
C LEU A 99 1.26 27.84 11.13
N THR A 100 0.07 28.41 10.91
CA THR A 100 -0.30 29.74 11.40
C THR A 100 -1.33 29.63 12.53
N GLY A 101 -1.06 30.29 13.65
CA GLY A 101 -1.93 30.30 14.83
C GLY A 101 -1.26 29.71 16.08
N PRO A 102 -1.99 29.58 17.19
CA PRO A 102 -1.45 28.97 18.41
C PRO A 102 -1.15 27.49 18.17
N LEU A 103 0.10 27.09 18.42
CA LEU A 103 0.56 25.71 18.33
C LEU A 103 0.95 25.19 19.72
N ASP A 104 0.30 24.11 20.14
CA ASP A 104 0.75 23.34 21.29
C ASP A 104 1.78 22.31 20.82
N ARG A 105 3.05 22.64 21.04
CA ARG A 105 4.19 21.78 20.66
C ARG A 105 4.15 20.42 21.37
N SER A 106 3.70 20.39 22.63
CA SER A 106 3.66 19.15 23.41
C SER A 106 2.63 18.17 22.83
N ARG A 107 1.47 18.68 22.41
CA ARG A 107 0.45 17.89 21.72
C ARG A 107 0.90 17.42 20.34
N LEU A 108 1.64 18.25 19.61
CA LEU A 108 2.18 17.85 18.31
C LEU A 108 3.18 16.70 18.47
N GLU A 109 4.12 16.82 19.41
CA GLU A 109 5.09 15.76 19.71
C GLU A 109 4.41 14.45 20.12
N GLU A 110 3.42 14.54 21.02
CA GLU A 110 2.66 13.37 21.46
C GLU A 110 1.87 12.73 20.32
N THR A 111 1.34 13.53 19.38
CA THR A 111 0.68 13.01 18.18
C THR A 111 1.65 12.21 17.32
N PHE A 112 2.87 12.69 17.12
CA PHE A 112 3.89 11.93 16.38
C PHE A 112 4.31 10.65 17.11
N ARG A 113 4.43 10.69 18.45
CA ARG A 113 4.69 9.49 19.25
C ARG A 113 3.60 8.43 19.05
N GLN A 114 2.32 8.85 19.06
CA GLN A 114 1.19 7.95 18.80
C GLN A 114 1.16 7.42 17.37
N LEU A 115 1.59 8.21 16.38
CA LEU A 115 1.75 7.73 15.00
C LEU A 115 2.84 6.66 14.90
N VAL A 116 4.00 6.87 15.55
CA VAL A 116 5.08 5.87 15.60
C VAL A 116 4.58 4.58 16.25
N GLU A 117 3.88 4.67 17.39
CA GLU A 117 3.32 3.50 18.07
C GLU A 117 2.32 2.74 17.19
N ARG A 118 1.40 3.47 16.54
CA ARG A 118 0.34 2.91 15.68
C ARG A 118 0.87 2.21 14.43
N HIS A 119 1.94 2.72 13.82
CA HIS A 119 2.41 2.26 12.52
C HIS A 119 3.72 1.46 12.64
N GLU A 120 3.64 0.14 12.49
CA GLU A 120 4.81 -0.76 12.58
C GLU A 120 5.97 -0.33 11.68
N SER A 121 5.69 0.18 10.48
CA SER A 121 6.74 0.67 9.55
C SER A 121 7.59 1.80 10.12
N LEU A 122 7.07 2.61 11.06
CA LEU A 122 7.82 3.67 11.74
C LEU A 122 8.66 3.13 12.91
N ARG A 123 8.45 1.86 13.27
CA ARG A 123 9.21 1.09 14.27
C ARG A 123 9.96 -0.08 13.64
N THR A 124 10.15 -0.06 12.33
CA THR A 124 10.87 -1.12 11.61
C THR A 124 12.32 -0.70 11.35
N SER A 125 13.26 -1.57 11.73
CA SER A 125 14.64 -1.53 11.20
C SER A 125 14.86 -2.63 10.17
N PHE A 126 15.87 -2.45 9.33
CA PHE A 126 16.33 -3.47 8.39
C PHE A 126 17.69 -4.00 8.83
N GLU A 127 17.86 -5.32 8.81
CA GLU A 127 19.10 -5.99 9.19
C GLU A 127 19.43 -7.11 8.20
N THR A 128 20.70 -7.51 8.14
CA THR A 128 21.12 -8.66 7.34
C THR A 128 20.76 -9.95 8.07
N GLY A 129 19.92 -10.76 7.45
CA GLY A 129 19.49 -12.05 7.97
C GLY A 129 20.56 -13.15 7.87
N PRO A 130 20.30 -14.35 8.43
CA PRO A 130 21.26 -15.46 8.48
C PRO A 130 21.72 -15.97 7.12
N ASP A 131 20.90 -15.80 6.08
CA ASP A 131 21.15 -16.16 4.69
C ASP A 131 21.78 -15.02 3.86
N GLY A 132 22.08 -13.88 4.51
CA GLY A 132 22.60 -12.68 3.85
C GLY A 132 21.52 -11.80 3.22
N GLU A 133 20.24 -12.18 3.33
CA GLU A 133 19.12 -11.41 2.79
C GLU A 133 18.63 -10.37 3.80
N PRO A 134 18.20 -9.16 3.36
CA PRO A 134 17.65 -8.18 4.28
C PRO A 134 16.31 -8.65 4.84
N VAL A 135 16.13 -8.45 6.15
CA VAL A 135 14.89 -8.74 6.86
C VAL A 135 14.40 -7.50 7.61
N GLN A 136 13.09 -7.46 7.87
CA GLN A 136 12.45 -6.45 8.71
C GLN A 136 12.45 -6.92 10.16
N ARG A 137 12.90 -6.07 11.08
CA ARG A 137 12.69 -6.23 12.52
C ARG A 137 11.75 -5.14 13.00
N ILE A 138 10.63 -5.54 13.61
CA ILE A 138 9.63 -4.63 14.16
C ILE A 138 9.89 -4.50 15.66
N HIS A 139 10.17 -3.29 16.14
CA HIS A 139 10.46 -3.02 17.55
C HIS A 139 9.18 -2.71 18.31
N ASP A 140 8.97 -3.32 19.48
CA ASP A 140 7.75 -3.08 20.29
C ASP A 140 7.58 -1.60 20.69
N SER A 141 8.67 -0.83 20.80
CA SER A 141 8.67 0.62 21.05
C SER A 141 9.92 1.28 20.46
N VAL A 142 9.88 2.60 20.25
CA VAL A 142 11.01 3.44 19.78
C VAL A 142 11.29 4.56 20.78
#